data_AF-A0A1G6EBL1-F1
#
_entry.id   AF-A0A1G6EBL1-F1
#
_cell.length_a   1.000
_cell.length_b   1.000
_cell.length_c   1.000
_cell.angle_alpha   90.00
_cell.angle_beta   90.00
_cell.angle_gamma   90.00
#
_symmetry.space_group_name_H-M   'P 1'
#
loop_
_entity.id
_entity.type
_entity.pdbx_description
1 polymer ?
#
loop_
_entity_poly.entity_id
_entity_poly.type
_entity_poly.pdbx_seq_one_letter_code
_entity_poly.pdbx_strand_id
1 'polypeptide(L)'
;MKKQLLSILTAAAMMLALAGCSDPQKSSEHLEDYVFALKYHDNYNILQLTDIHWNVNSSVQSSKTYLDKLLKEVSAHIKAAQGAEAGIDLVELTGDMFMLANNYHLNEFVDYFEKKAKEYGFVYAPVWGNHDRHSLYNPKTLSEKFRSAEHCIYFEPDDDLYGRSNYIIDLTEDGTKNTPAVWMLAQIDSGAGFSETELNLAIDDDYIRPEQTEWFIKEHELAGKDVPVIAYYHIPQDENQKAWLAVTEEGKDLKNKFFKLEGFADNGKERFASDFIDRAKEHNLKAAFMGHAHNVDWTVEYEGVVIGLGVKTGGELYYAHIDVNSEDKDMQAGLASTGITENFDLMGASLVTLTGRDGSFDLEHLYFNEREAGDFSAWVKW
;
A
#
# COMPACT_ATOMS: atom_id res chain seq x y z
N MET A 1 68.65 43.64 -41.86
CA MET A 1 67.37 43.30 -42.51
C MET A 1 66.68 42.18 -41.71
N LYS A 2 65.46 42.46 -41.23
CA LYS A 2 64.34 41.55 -40.85
C LYS A 2 64.59 40.51 -39.73
N LYS A 3 63.94 40.63 -38.55
CA LYS A 3 62.53 40.24 -38.18
C LYS A 3 62.36 38.71 -38.19
N GLN A 4 61.75 37.97 -37.26
CA GLN A 4 60.73 38.15 -36.18
C GLN A 4 60.72 36.80 -35.37
N LEU A 5 60.59 36.76 -34.02
CA LEU A 5 59.37 36.70 -33.17
C LEU A 5 58.50 35.42 -33.28
N LEU A 6 58.51 34.58 -32.22
CA LEU A 6 57.37 34.01 -31.46
C LEU A 6 57.96 33.08 -30.34
N SER A 7 57.91 33.26 -29.01
CA SER A 7 56.84 33.59 -28.02
C SER A 7 55.74 32.51 -28.03
N ILE A 8 55.43 31.69 -27.01
CA ILE A 8 55.12 31.91 -25.56
C ILE A 8 54.83 30.48 -24.98
N LEU A 9 55.44 30.06 -23.85
CA LEU A 9 54.86 30.00 -22.48
C LEU A 9 53.64 29.04 -22.37
N THR A 10 53.52 28.10 -21.42
CA THR A 10 53.63 28.23 -19.95
C THR A 10 53.65 26.81 -19.34
N ALA A 11 54.63 26.48 -18.50
CA ALA A 11 54.55 26.47 -17.02
C ALA A 11 53.96 25.18 -16.41
N ALA A 12 54.86 24.24 -16.15
CA ALA A 12 54.69 23.21 -15.13
C ALA A 12 55.10 23.81 -13.77
N ALA A 13 54.13 24.09 -12.90
CA ALA A 13 54.32 24.25 -11.46
C ALA A 13 52.96 24.43 -10.77
N MET A 14 52.57 23.45 -9.95
CA MET A 14 51.79 23.55 -8.70
C MET A 14 51.00 22.25 -8.49
N MET A 15 51.65 21.25 -7.89
CA MET A 15 50.92 20.32 -7.03
C MET A 15 50.91 20.94 -5.64
N LEU A 16 49.87 21.72 -5.36
CA LEU A 16 49.49 22.07 -4.00
C LEU A 16 48.38 21.11 -3.57
N ALA A 17 48.60 20.48 -2.42
CA ALA A 17 47.63 19.71 -1.70
C ALA A 17 46.35 20.53 -1.47
N LEU A 18 45.22 19.99 -1.90
CA LEU A 18 43.93 20.30 -1.30
C LEU A 18 43.39 18.98 -0.76
N ALA A 19 43.62 18.78 0.55
CA ALA A 19 42.73 18.00 1.37
C ALA A 19 41.36 18.67 1.27
N GLY A 20 40.47 18.11 0.45
CA GLY A 20 39.07 18.45 0.48
C GLY A 20 38.50 17.90 1.78
N CYS A 21 38.23 18.77 2.74
CA CYS A 21 37.26 18.48 3.79
C CYS A 21 35.96 18.05 3.09
N SER A 22 35.55 16.80 3.28
CA SER A 22 34.19 16.38 2.96
C SER A 22 33.25 17.17 3.87
N ASP A 23 32.46 18.05 3.27
CA ASP A 23 31.33 18.70 3.91
C ASP A 23 30.35 17.60 4.36
N PRO A 24 29.94 17.52 5.65
CA PRO A 24 29.01 16.48 6.13
C PRO A 24 27.56 16.70 5.65
N GLN A 25 27.33 17.62 4.71
CA GLN A 25 26.01 18.15 4.39
C GLN A 25 25.67 18.06 2.89
N LYS A 26 26.15 17.03 2.20
CA LYS A 26 25.45 16.55 1.00
C LYS A 26 24.35 15.61 1.45
N SER A 27 23.15 16.15 1.60
CA SER A 27 21.91 15.37 1.62
C SER A 27 21.96 14.40 0.46
N SER A 28 21.80 13.13 0.77
CA SER A 28 21.79 12.08 -0.22
C SER A 28 20.53 12.26 -1.08
N GLU A 29 20.71 12.70 -2.33
CA GLU A 29 19.60 12.91 -3.25
C GLU A 29 18.89 11.56 -3.46
N HIS A 30 17.61 11.49 -3.08
CA HIS A 30 16.70 10.39 -3.42
C HIS A 30 16.76 10.10 -4.91
N LEU A 31 16.38 8.89 -5.35
CA LEU A 31 16.09 8.72 -6.78
C LEU A 31 14.88 9.61 -7.12
N GLU A 32 15.14 10.82 -7.65
CA GLU A 32 14.17 11.92 -7.75
C GLU A 32 12.83 11.52 -8.39
N ASP A 33 12.87 10.50 -9.26
CA ASP A 33 11.75 9.97 -10.03
C ASP A 33 10.84 9.01 -9.23
N TYR A 34 11.29 8.51 -8.08
CA TYR A 34 10.58 7.49 -7.28
C TYR A 34 9.90 8.03 -6.02
N VAL A 35 10.28 9.22 -5.54
CA VAL A 35 9.86 9.70 -4.22
C VAL A 35 8.92 10.89 -4.34
N PHE A 36 7.80 10.84 -3.63
CA PHE A 36 6.89 11.96 -3.43
C PHE A 36 6.86 12.36 -1.96
N ALA A 37 6.72 13.65 -1.67
CA ALA A 37 6.63 14.13 -0.29
C ALA A 37 5.23 14.66 0.00
N LEU A 38 4.63 14.17 1.08
CA LEU A 38 3.41 14.72 1.67
C LEU A 38 3.71 15.35 3.01
N LYS A 39 2.89 16.32 3.39
CA LYS A 39 3.05 16.96 4.70
C LYS A 39 2.50 16.03 5.80
N TYR A 40 3.34 15.71 6.76
CA TYR A 40 2.98 14.98 7.98
C TYR A 40 2.27 15.90 8.99
N HIS A 41 1.36 15.31 9.76
CA HIS A 41 0.90 15.81 11.04
C HIS A 41 0.59 14.62 11.95
N ASP A 42 0.56 14.86 13.27
CA ASP A 42 0.19 13.81 14.22
C ASP A 42 -1.27 13.35 13.95
N ASN A 43 -1.55 12.07 14.20
CA ASN A 43 -2.80 11.39 13.85
C ASN A 43 -3.12 11.41 12.34
N TYR A 44 -2.11 11.18 11.52
CA TYR A 44 -2.25 11.08 10.06
C TYR A 44 -3.06 9.82 9.70
N ASN A 45 -4.17 9.98 8.97
CA ASN A 45 -5.13 8.91 8.68
C ASN A 45 -4.97 8.38 7.25
N ILE A 46 -4.60 7.11 7.14
CA ILE A 46 -4.46 6.37 5.90
C ILE A 46 -5.61 5.36 5.80
N LEU A 47 -6.50 5.55 4.83
CA LEU A 47 -7.58 4.62 4.52
C LEU A 47 -7.09 3.62 3.46
N GLN A 48 -6.93 2.36 3.83
CA GLN A 48 -6.64 1.29 2.88
C GLN A 48 -7.95 0.75 2.28
N LEU A 49 -8.03 0.77 0.95
CA LEU A 49 -9.03 0.07 0.16
C LEU A 49 -8.34 -0.98 -0.72
N THR A 50 -9.00 -2.10 -0.95
CA THR A 50 -8.41 -3.20 -1.73
C THR A 50 -9.50 -4.04 -2.40
N ASP A 51 -9.14 -4.79 -3.44
CA ASP A 51 -10.01 -5.81 -4.04
C ASP A 51 -11.39 -5.27 -4.46
N ILE A 52 -11.42 -4.04 -5.00
CA ILE A 52 -12.64 -3.34 -5.45
C ILE A 52 -13.28 -4.05 -6.66
N HIS A 53 -12.46 -4.64 -7.53
CA HIS A 53 -12.88 -5.54 -8.61
C HIS A 53 -13.94 -4.99 -9.57
N TRP A 54 -13.88 -3.70 -9.92
CA TRP A 54 -14.76 -3.16 -10.97
C TRP A 54 -14.48 -3.88 -12.29
N ASN A 55 -15.54 -4.38 -12.92
CA ASN A 55 -15.48 -5.21 -14.12
C ASN A 55 -16.60 -4.83 -15.09
N VAL A 56 -16.61 -5.41 -16.30
CA VAL A 56 -17.63 -5.11 -17.33
C VAL A 56 -19.09 -5.36 -16.92
N ASN A 57 -19.33 -6.14 -15.87
CA ASN A 57 -20.67 -6.41 -15.34
C ASN A 57 -21.00 -5.56 -14.10
N SER A 58 -20.04 -4.80 -13.57
CA SER A 58 -20.24 -4.01 -12.36
C SER A 58 -21.30 -2.94 -12.56
N SER A 59 -22.16 -2.79 -11.56
CA SER A 59 -23.09 -1.66 -11.49
C SER A 59 -22.35 -0.43 -10.98
N VAL A 60 -21.72 0.34 -11.88
CA VAL A 60 -20.91 1.53 -11.53
C VAL A 60 -21.62 2.46 -10.53
N GLN A 61 -22.92 2.70 -10.72
CA GLN A 61 -23.69 3.55 -9.80
C GLN A 61 -23.86 2.93 -8.40
N SER A 62 -24.08 1.62 -8.32
CA SER A 62 -24.23 0.92 -7.02
C SER A 62 -22.90 0.88 -6.29
N SER A 63 -21.81 0.57 -6.99
CA SER A 63 -20.45 0.58 -6.41
C SER A 63 -20.05 1.97 -5.90
N LYS A 64 -20.35 3.04 -6.66
CA LYS A 64 -20.15 4.43 -6.21
C LYS A 64 -20.98 4.78 -4.98
N THR A 65 -22.22 4.29 -4.91
CA THR A 65 -23.12 4.51 -3.77
C THR A 65 -22.60 3.81 -2.51
N TYR A 66 -22.06 2.60 -2.66
CA TYR A 66 -21.40 1.89 -1.58
C TYR A 66 -20.16 2.63 -1.08
N LEU A 67 -19.24 3.01 -1.98
CA LEU A 67 -18.04 3.76 -1.63
C LEU A 67 -18.38 5.12 -0.98
N ASP A 68 -19.46 5.78 -1.40
CA ASP A 68 -19.93 7.01 -0.76
C ASP A 68 -20.37 6.80 0.70
N LYS A 69 -21.02 5.67 1.00
CA LYS A 69 -21.38 5.30 2.38
C LYS A 69 -20.14 5.01 3.21
N LEU A 70 -19.21 4.24 2.65
CA LEU A 70 -17.94 3.89 3.29
C LEU A 70 -17.14 5.14 3.65
N LEU A 71 -16.87 6.02 2.68
CA LEU A 71 -16.10 7.26 2.91
C LEU A 71 -16.79 8.18 3.93
N LYS A 72 -18.13 8.22 3.91
CA LYS A 72 -18.90 9.00 4.89
C LYS A 72 -18.75 8.43 6.30
N GLU A 73 -18.83 7.11 6.46
CA GLU A 73 -18.67 6.43 7.75
C GLU A 73 -17.24 6.64 8.30
N VAL A 74 -16.22 6.39 7.47
CA VAL A 74 -14.81 6.64 7.84
C VAL A 74 -14.58 8.09 8.24
N SER A 75 -15.08 9.06 7.46
CA SER A 75 -14.95 10.48 7.80
C SER A 75 -15.67 10.82 9.11
N ALA A 76 -16.84 10.23 9.39
CA ALA A 76 -17.55 10.45 10.64
C ALA A 76 -16.80 9.85 11.83
N HIS A 77 -16.24 8.64 11.68
CA HIS A 77 -15.43 7.97 12.70
C HIS A 77 -14.17 8.77 13.05
N ILE A 78 -13.39 9.19 12.04
CA ILE A 78 -12.21 10.05 12.24
C ILE A 78 -12.57 11.33 12.97
N LYS A 79 -13.66 12.02 12.55
CA LYS A 79 -14.10 13.26 13.20
C LYS A 79 -14.57 13.06 14.62
N ALA A 80 -15.19 11.93 14.93
CA ALA A 80 -15.61 11.60 16.29
C ALA A 80 -14.39 11.35 17.21
N ALA A 81 -13.33 10.72 16.69
CA ALA A 81 -12.12 10.42 17.44
C ALA A 81 -11.15 11.61 17.56
N GLN A 82 -11.00 12.41 16.51
CA GLN A 82 -9.92 13.41 16.38
C GLN A 82 -10.42 14.86 16.25
N GLY A 83 -11.72 15.07 16.09
CA GLY A 83 -12.36 16.40 16.00
C GLY A 83 -12.84 16.78 14.61
N ALA A 84 -13.67 17.83 14.52
CA ALA A 84 -14.45 18.14 13.30
C ALA A 84 -13.62 18.50 12.06
N GLU A 85 -12.39 18.99 12.23
CA GLU A 85 -11.47 19.34 11.15
C GLU A 85 -10.62 18.15 10.68
N ALA A 86 -10.65 17.02 11.39
CA ALA A 86 -9.94 15.83 10.99
C ALA A 86 -10.63 15.14 9.80
N GLY A 87 -9.84 14.41 9.01
CA GLY A 87 -10.29 13.74 7.80
C GLY A 87 -9.36 12.61 7.40
N ILE A 88 -9.66 12.04 6.23
CA ILE A 88 -8.76 11.10 5.58
C ILE A 88 -7.67 11.93 4.92
N ASP A 89 -6.41 11.57 5.14
CA ASP A 89 -5.26 12.29 4.57
C ASP A 89 -4.78 11.61 3.28
N LEU A 90 -4.72 10.27 3.31
CA LEU A 90 -4.33 9.42 2.19
C LEU A 90 -5.30 8.26 2.05
N VAL A 91 -5.69 7.94 0.82
CA VAL A 91 -6.33 6.67 0.48
C VAL A 91 -5.32 5.78 -0.23
N GLU A 92 -5.02 4.63 0.36
CA GLU A 92 -4.11 3.64 -0.21
C GLU A 92 -4.92 2.56 -0.92
N LEU A 93 -4.69 2.37 -2.22
CA LEU A 93 -5.35 1.36 -3.04
C LEU A 93 -4.40 0.20 -3.26
N THR A 94 -4.54 -0.85 -2.44
CA THR A 94 -3.61 -2.01 -2.43
C THR A 94 -3.96 -3.07 -3.47
N GLY A 95 -4.20 -2.64 -4.71
CA GLY A 95 -4.41 -3.53 -5.87
C GLY A 95 -5.81 -4.10 -6.05
N ASP A 96 -5.98 -4.75 -7.21
CA ASP A 96 -7.21 -5.37 -7.70
C ASP A 96 -8.41 -4.41 -7.66
N MET A 97 -8.16 -3.20 -8.15
CA MET A 97 -9.20 -2.20 -8.38
C MET A 97 -10.12 -2.64 -9.52
N PHE A 98 -9.56 -3.38 -10.47
CA PHE A 98 -10.25 -3.85 -11.67
C PHE A 98 -10.03 -5.35 -11.91
N MET A 99 -10.99 -5.97 -12.60
CA MET A 99 -10.80 -7.27 -13.25
C MET A 99 -11.63 -7.28 -14.52
N LEU A 100 -11.06 -7.66 -15.67
CA LEU A 100 -11.79 -7.66 -16.96
C LEU A 100 -12.50 -6.32 -17.25
N ALA A 101 -12.00 -5.21 -16.71
CA ALA A 101 -12.58 -3.89 -16.90
C ALA A 101 -12.23 -3.33 -18.27
N ASN A 102 -13.07 -2.47 -18.83
CA ASN A 102 -12.74 -1.73 -20.04
C ASN A 102 -12.46 -0.24 -19.73
N ASN A 103 -12.07 0.53 -20.74
CA ASN A 103 -11.78 1.96 -20.58
C ASN A 103 -12.91 2.78 -19.96
N TYR A 104 -14.18 2.37 -20.09
CA TYR A 104 -15.30 3.05 -19.44
C TYR A 104 -15.20 2.93 -17.91
N HIS A 105 -14.99 1.72 -17.38
CA HIS A 105 -14.87 1.48 -15.95
C HIS A 105 -13.64 2.17 -15.35
N LEU A 106 -12.51 2.13 -16.06
CA LEU A 106 -11.29 2.85 -15.69
C LEU A 106 -11.55 4.36 -15.54
N ASN A 107 -12.18 4.98 -16.54
CA ASN A 107 -12.49 6.41 -16.49
C ASN A 107 -13.47 6.72 -15.34
N GLU A 108 -14.53 5.93 -15.18
CA GLU A 108 -15.52 6.15 -14.12
C GLU A 108 -14.93 6.02 -12.71
N PHE A 109 -13.92 5.16 -12.54
CA PHE A 109 -13.20 4.95 -11.29
C PHE A 109 -12.30 6.14 -10.97
N VAL A 110 -11.44 6.53 -11.91
CA VAL A 110 -10.54 7.69 -11.75
C VAL A 110 -11.35 8.97 -11.51
N ASP A 111 -12.39 9.22 -12.31
CA ASP A 111 -13.27 10.38 -12.13
C ASP A 111 -13.97 10.39 -10.76
N TYR A 112 -14.31 9.21 -10.23
CA TYR A 112 -14.90 9.08 -8.90
C TYR A 112 -13.89 9.43 -7.81
N PHE A 113 -12.70 8.85 -7.82
CA PHE A 113 -11.67 9.12 -6.82
C PHE A 113 -11.17 10.56 -6.89
N GLU A 114 -10.97 11.15 -8.07
CA GLU A 114 -10.65 12.59 -8.21
C GLU A 114 -11.72 13.48 -7.59
N LYS A 115 -13.00 13.17 -7.83
CA LYS A 115 -14.10 13.92 -7.23
C LYS A 115 -14.09 13.78 -5.70
N LYS A 116 -13.86 12.59 -5.17
CA LYS A 116 -13.90 12.31 -3.73
C LYS A 116 -12.68 12.84 -3.00
N ALA A 117 -11.50 12.73 -3.59
CA ALA A 117 -10.27 13.37 -3.14
C ALA A 117 -10.49 14.87 -2.94
N LYS A 118 -11.05 15.54 -3.95
CA LYS A 118 -11.42 16.96 -3.85
C LYS A 118 -12.50 17.26 -2.80
N GLU A 119 -13.49 16.38 -2.65
CA GLU A 119 -14.61 16.56 -1.69
C GLU A 119 -14.16 16.42 -0.24
N TYR A 120 -13.30 15.44 0.05
CA TYR A 120 -12.86 15.09 1.41
C TYR A 120 -11.49 15.66 1.78
N GLY A 121 -10.70 16.13 0.80
CA GLY A 121 -9.37 16.72 1.01
C GLY A 121 -8.22 15.72 1.02
N PHE A 122 -8.44 14.45 0.65
CA PHE A 122 -7.39 13.42 0.59
C PHE A 122 -6.69 13.40 -0.77
N VAL A 123 -5.53 12.77 -0.81
CA VAL A 123 -4.88 12.23 -2.02
C VAL A 123 -4.97 10.71 -2.01
N TYR A 124 -4.77 10.04 -3.13
CA TYR A 124 -4.77 8.58 -3.19
C TYR A 124 -3.55 8.02 -3.91
N ALA A 125 -3.08 6.87 -3.45
CA ALA A 125 -1.91 6.18 -3.98
C ALA A 125 -2.32 4.75 -4.35
N PRO A 126 -2.15 4.32 -5.61
CA PRO A 126 -2.42 2.95 -5.99
C PRO A 126 -1.16 2.11 -6.15
N VAL A 127 -1.25 0.88 -5.66
CA VAL A 127 -0.40 -0.26 -6.04
C VAL A 127 -1.20 -1.16 -6.99
N TRP A 128 -0.51 -1.80 -7.93
CA TRP A 128 -1.12 -2.74 -8.84
C TRP A 128 -1.34 -4.09 -8.17
N GLY A 129 -2.52 -4.66 -8.38
CA GLY A 129 -2.77 -6.07 -8.16
C GLY A 129 -2.66 -6.90 -9.43
N ASN A 130 -2.79 -8.21 -9.27
CA ASN A 130 -2.76 -9.12 -10.40
C ASN A 130 -3.91 -8.84 -11.38
N HIS A 131 -5.13 -8.62 -10.91
CA HIS A 131 -6.29 -8.41 -11.77
C HIS A 131 -6.31 -7.07 -12.50
N ASP A 132 -5.58 -6.06 -12.05
CA ASP A 132 -5.43 -4.80 -12.78
C ASP A 132 -4.74 -5.00 -14.15
N ARG A 133 -3.83 -5.98 -14.24
CA ARG A 133 -3.22 -6.44 -15.50
C ARG A 133 -4.17 -7.30 -16.34
N HIS A 134 -5.19 -7.90 -15.70
CA HIS A 134 -6.20 -8.75 -16.31
C HIS A 134 -7.44 -7.97 -16.77
N SER A 135 -7.26 -6.73 -17.23
CA SER A 135 -8.35 -5.91 -17.76
C SER A 135 -8.31 -5.83 -19.29
N LEU A 136 -9.42 -5.41 -19.89
CA LEU A 136 -9.59 -5.30 -21.34
C LEU A 136 -8.96 -4.02 -21.92
N TYR A 137 -8.49 -3.11 -21.07
CA TYR A 137 -7.66 -1.98 -21.46
C TYR A 137 -6.19 -2.38 -21.57
N ASN A 138 -5.38 -1.55 -22.24
CA ASN A 138 -3.93 -1.73 -22.21
C ASN A 138 -3.41 -1.32 -20.82
N PRO A 139 -2.56 -2.12 -20.13
CA PRO A 139 -1.96 -1.76 -18.85
C PRO A 139 -1.37 -0.33 -18.82
N LYS A 140 -0.69 0.08 -19.90
CA LYS A 140 -0.14 1.44 -20.02
C LYS A 140 -1.21 2.53 -19.90
N THR A 141 -2.43 2.26 -20.33
CA THR A 141 -3.56 3.20 -20.19
C THR A 141 -3.94 3.42 -18.73
N LEU A 142 -3.89 2.39 -17.88
CA LEU A 142 -4.09 2.53 -16.43
C LEU A 142 -3.03 3.45 -15.83
N SER A 143 -1.75 3.16 -16.10
CA SER A 143 -0.62 3.98 -15.67
C SER A 143 -0.73 5.43 -16.11
N GLU A 144 -1.02 5.67 -17.40
CA GLU A 144 -1.16 7.02 -17.95
C GLU A 144 -2.32 7.77 -17.28
N LYS A 145 -3.42 7.07 -16.96
CA LYS A 145 -4.56 7.67 -16.25
C LYS A 145 -4.19 8.07 -14.83
N PHE A 146 -3.57 7.19 -14.06
CA PHE A 146 -3.10 7.51 -12.71
C PHE A 146 -2.07 8.65 -12.70
N ARG A 147 -1.05 8.63 -13.57
CA ARG A 147 -0.07 9.72 -13.68
C ARG A 147 -0.69 11.08 -14.04
N SER A 148 -1.82 11.07 -14.76
CA SER A 148 -2.49 12.30 -15.22
C SER A 148 -3.51 12.87 -14.24
N ALA A 149 -3.90 12.10 -13.22
CA ALA A 149 -4.91 12.49 -12.26
C ALA A 149 -4.31 13.42 -11.18
N GLU A 150 -5.03 14.48 -10.81
CA GLU A 150 -4.48 15.58 -10.00
C GLU A 150 -4.21 15.15 -8.54
N HIS A 151 -5.06 14.27 -8.00
CA HIS A 151 -4.98 13.83 -6.61
C HIS A 151 -4.42 12.40 -6.48
N CYS A 152 -4.00 11.79 -7.59
CA CYS A 152 -3.35 10.49 -7.61
C CYS A 152 -1.84 10.64 -7.47
N ILE A 153 -1.27 10.01 -6.45
CA ILE A 153 0.17 9.87 -6.27
C ILE A 153 0.57 8.55 -6.90
N TYR A 154 1.12 8.61 -8.11
CA TYR A 154 1.55 7.41 -8.82
C TYR A 154 2.77 7.71 -9.67
N PHE A 155 3.81 6.89 -9.49
CA PHE A 155 5.06 6.97 -10.22
C PHE A 155 5.39 5.63 -10.85
N GLU A 156 5.84 5.70 -12.09
CA GLU A 156 6.34 4.57 -12.85
C GLU A 156 7.50 5.10 -13.69
N PRO A 157 8.69 5.21 -13.10
CA PRO A 157 9.89 5.62 -13.83
C PRO A 157 10.15 4.70 -15.02
N ASP A 158 10.68 5.28 -16.10
CA ASP A 158 11.05 4.52 -17.30
C ASP A 158 12.43 3.89 -17.10
N ASP A 159 12.46 2.78 -16.36
CA ASP A 159 13.68 2.03 -16.07
C ASP A 159 13.46 0.50 -16.10
N ASP A 160 14.46 -0.24 -15.62
CA ASP A 160 14.49 -1.70 -15.64
C ASP A 160 13.97 -2.34 -14.33
N LEU A 161 13.46 -1.55 -13.36
CA LEU A 161 12.91 -2.10 -12.13
C LEU A 161 11.62 -2.88 -12.44
N TYR A 162 11.54 -4.12 -11.98
CA TYR A 162 10.34 -4.93 -12.26
C TYR A 162 9.09 -4.31 -11.63
N GLY A 163 8.01 -4.25 -12.41
CA GLY A 163 6.70 -3.79 -11.95
C GLY A 163 6.34 -2.42 -12.54
N ARG A 164 5.17 -1.91 -12.15
CA ARG A 164 4.62 -0.63 -12.62
C ARG A 164 4.34 0.35 -11.49
N SER A 165 4.27 -0.13 -10.25
CA SER A 165 3.88 0.64 -9.06
C SER A 165 4.88 0.49 -7.91
N ASN A 166 6.15 0.74 -8.21
CA ASN A 166 7.19 0.86 -7.20
C ASN A 166 7.49 2.34 -6.97
N TYR A 167 7.14 2.88 -5.81
CA TYR A 167 7.45 4.27 -5.46
C TYR A 167 7.35 4.49 -3.95
N ILE A 168 7.89 5.62 -3.49
CA ILE A 168 7.93 5.98 -2.08
C ILE A 168 7.11 7.25 -1.85
N ILE A 169 6.33 7.28 -0.77
CA ILE A 169 5.70 8.48 -0.24
C ILE A 169 6.32 8.79 1.11
N ASP A 170 7.15 9.82 1.15
CA ASP A 170 7.71 10.34 2.38
C ASP A 170 6.74 11.33 3.02
N LEU A 171 6.42 11.12 4.29
CA LEU A 171 5.67 12.08 5.09
C LEU A 171 6.68 12.97 5.81
N THR A 172 6.80 14.24 5.40
CA THR A 172 7.79 15.19 5.92
C THR A 172 7.12 16.37 6.62
N GLU A 173 7.83 17.11 7.48
CA GLU A 173 7.25 18.23 8.24
C GLU A 173 6.56 19.30 7.38
N ASP A 174 7.11 19.55 6.19
CA ASP A 174 6.67 20.62 5.30
C ASP A 174 6.15 20.13 3.96
N GLY A 175 6.09 18.81 3.75
CA GLY A 175 5.66 18.21 2.49
C GLY A 175 6.64 18.41 1.35
N THR A 176 7.93 18.59 1.64
CA THR A 176 8.98 18.71 0.62
C THR A 176 9.98 17.55 0.69
N LYS A 177 10.50 17.15 -0.47
CA LYS A 177 11.42 16.00 -0.61
C LYS A 177 12.81 16.22 -0.01
N ASN A 178 13.16 17.46 0.31
CA ASN A 178 14.47 17.81 0.89
C ASN A 178 14.45 17.82 2.43
N THR A 179 13.28 17.63 3.02
CA THR A 179 13.09 17.53 4.46
C THR A 179 13.14 16.05 4.85
N PRO A 180 13.88 15.67 5.91
CA PRO A 180 13.90 14.30 6.39
C PRO A 180 12.49 13.74 6.63
N ALA A 181 12.26 12.51 6.19
CA ALA A 181 11.01 11.81 6.39
C ALA A 181 10.75 11.57 7.89
N VAL A 182 9.50 11.81 8.29
CA VAL A 182 8.96 11.41 9.60
C VAL A 182 8.45 9.97 9.51
N TRP A 183 7.85 9.62 8.39
CA TRP A 183 7.41 8.28 8.02
C TRP A 183 7.69 8.07 6.53
N MET A 184 7.91 6.82 6.16
CA MET A 184 8.00 6.38 4.77
C MET A 184 6.86 5.39 4.49
N LEU A 185 6.14 5.60 3.39
CA LEU A 185 5.17 4.65 2.86
C LEU A 185 5.74 4.05 1.57
N ALA A 186 6.00 2.74 1.58
CA ALA A 186 6.60 2.04 0.45
C ALA A 186 5.52 1.34 -0.38
N GLN A 187 5.41 1.74 -1.64
CA GLN A 187 4.48 1.19 -2.63
C GLN A 187 5.26 0.18 -3.47
N ILE A 188 4.83 -1.08 -3.51
CA ILE A 188 5.60 -2.15 -4.15
C ILE A 188 4.70 -3.02 -5.01
N ASP A 189 5.07 -3.15 -6.28
CA ASP A 189 4.39 -4.03 -7.21
C ASP A 189 4.80 -5.48 -6.96
N SER A 190 3.93 -6.25 -6.31
CA SER A 190 4.16 -7.67 -6.04
C SER A 190 4.04 -8.56 -7.29
N GLY A 191 3.82 -7.98 -8.47
CA GLY A 191 3.75 -8.66 -9.74
C GLY A 191 2.38 -9.29 -10.04
N ALA A 192 2.38 -10.12 -11.08
CA ALA A 192 1.28 -10.99 -11.44
C ALA A 192 1.87 -12.21 -12.14
N GLY A 193 1.47 -13.42 -11.77
CA GLY A 193 2.09 -14.66 -12.30
C GLY A 193 1.72 -14.96 -13.75
N PHE A 194 1.34 -13.97 -14.54
CA PHE A 194 1.04 -14.09 -15.96
C PHE A 194 1.61 -12.93 -16.79
N SER A 195 1.86 -13.20 -18.08
CA SER A 195 2.40 -12.23 -19.02
C SER A 195 1.40 -11.12 -19.36
N GLU A 196 1.88 -9.88 -19.47
CA GLU A 196 1.07 -8.72 -19.92
C GLU A 196 0.56 -8.85 -21.37
N THR A 197 1.16 -9.75 -22.17
CA THR A 197 0.85 -9.91 -23.59
C THR A 197 -0.18 -11.00 -23.88
N GLU A 198 -0.55 -11.80 -22.88
CA GLU A 198 -1.49 -12.91 -23.04
C GLU A 198 -2.64 -12.75 -22.04
N LEU A 199 -3.88 -12.83 -22.52
CA LEU A 199 -5.04 -12.95 -21.64
C LEU A 199 -5.03 -14.37 -21.05
N ASN A 200 -4.18 -14.59 -20.05
CA ASN A 200 -4.09 -15.85 -19.35
C ASN A 200 -5.16 -15.87 -18.24
N LEU A 201 -6.09 -16.81 -18.33
CA LEU A 201 -7.12 -17.03 -17.33
C LEU A 201 -6.61 -17.86 -16.13
N ALA A 202 -5.38 -18.38 -16.19
CA ALA A 202 -4.71 -18.96 -15.05
C ALA A 202 -4.06 -17.85 -14.22
N ILE A 203 -4.61 -17.64 -13.01
CA ILE A 203 -4.01 -16.78 -11.98
C ILE A 203 -2.90 -17.64 -11.36
N ASP A 204 -1.64 -17.29 -11.64
CA ASP A 204 -0.55 -17.66 -10.76
C ASP A 204 -0.20 -16.40 -9.94
N ASP A 205 0.09 -16.57 -8.67
CA ASP A 205 0.62 -15.51 -7.81
C ASP A 205 2.06 -15.18 -8.26
N ASP A 206 2.57 -14.02 -7.85
CA ASP A 206 3.96 -13.60 -8.10
C ASP A 206 4.53 -12.96 -6.82
N TYR A 207 5.79 -12.54 -6.86
CA TYR A 207 6.50 -12.08 -5.68
C TYR A 207 7.33 -10.81 -5.92
N ILE A 208 7.61 -10.15 -4.80
CA ILE A 208 8.54 -9.04 -4.74
C ILE A 208 9.95 -9.59 -4.99
N ARG A 209 10.59 -9.09 -6.04
CA ARG A 209 11.90 -9.59 -6.49
C ARG A 209 13.03 -8.97 -5.67
N PRO A 210 14.19 -9.64 -5.57
CA PRO A 210 15.34 -9.11 -4.84
C PRO A 210 15.76 -7.70 -5.27
N GLU A 211 15.69 -7.36 -6.56
CA GLU A 211 16.01 -6.01 -7.05
C GLU A 211 15.06 -4.93 -6.54
N GLN A 212 13.77 -5.25 -6.30
CA GLN A 212 12.82 -4.35 -5.67
C GLN A 212 13.15 -4.17 -4.18
N THR A 213 13.56 -5.24 -3.50
CA THR A 213 14.04 -5.15 -2.11
C THR A 213 15.30 -4.27 -2.01
N GLU A 214 16.28 -4.45 -2.91
CA GLU A 214 17.49 -3.60 -2.95
C GLU A 214 17.17 -2.14 -3.25
N TRP A 215 16.25 -1.89 -4.19
CA TRP A 215 15.77 -0.56 -4.50
C TRP A 215 15.14 0.11 -3.27
N PHE A 216 14.22 -0.58 -2.58
CA PHE A 216 13.60 -0.08 -1.37
C PHE A 216 14.63 0.25 -0.28
N ILE A 217 15.56 -0.66 -0.02
CA ILE A 217 16.61 -0.47 0.99
C ILE A 217 17.44 0.78 0.67
N LYS A 218 17.80 0.96 -0.60
CA LYS A 218 18.52 2.15 -1.03
C LYS A 218 17.70 3.41 -0.76
N GLU A 219 16.43 3.46 -1.15
CA GLU A 219 15.58 4.63 -0.88
C GLU A 219 15.42 4.91 0.63
N HIS A 220 15.27 3.86 1.45
CA HIS A 220 15.21 3.98 2.90
C HIS A 220 16.48 4.57 3.49
N GLU A 221 17.65 4.09 3.07
CA GLU A 221 18.93 4.63 3.53
C GLU A 221 19.11 6.11 3.17
N LEU A 222 18.53 6.57 2.04
CA LEU A 222 18.55 7.96 1.61
C LEU A 222 17.58 8.84 2.44
N ALA A 223 16.42 8.31 2.83
CA ALA A 223 15.45 9.00 3.68
C ALA A 223 15.93 9.14 5.13
N GLY A 224 16.67 8.14 5.61
CA GLY A 224 17.21 8.07 6.96
C GLY A 224 16.99 6.69 7.58
N LYS A 225 18.07 6.09 8.13
CA LYS A 225 18.09 4.69 8.61
C LYS A 225 17.11 4.36 9.72
N ASP A 226 16.58 5.36 10.42
CA ASP A 226 15.64 5.17 11.54
C ASP A 226 14.21 5.61 11.18
N VAL A 227 13.93 5.96 9.92
CA VAL A 227 12.58 6.37 9.49
C VAL A 227 11.64 5.16 9.57
N PRO A 228 10.51 5.23 10.30
CA PRO A 228 9.53 4.15 10.36
C PRO A 228 8.84 3.96 9.01
N VAL A 229 8.67 2.71 8.61
CA VAL A 229 8.12 2.35 7.29
C VAL A 229 6.81 1.59 7.42
N ILE A 230 5.85 1.90 6.55
CA ILE A 230 4.73 1.01 6.23
C ILE A 230 4.85 0.62 4.76
N ALA A 231 4.80 -0.68 4.47
CA ALA A 231 4.81 -1.20 3.10
C ALA A 231 3.40 -1.58 2.66
N TYR A 232 3.07 -1.26 1.42
CA TYR A 232 1.82 -1.59 0.75
C TYR A 232 2.11 -2.33 -0.55
N TYR A 233 1.48 -3.49 -0.71
CA TYR A 233 1.57 -4.33 -1.90
C TYR A 233 0.31 -5.17 -2.04
N HIS A 234 0.11 -5.88 -3.15
CA HIS A 234 -1.15 -6.60 -3.36
C HIS A 234 -1.10 -8.07 -2.95
N ILE A 235 -0.17 -8.85 -3.51
CA ILE A 235 -0.08 -10.30 -3.33
C ILE A 235 0.72 -10.61 -2.05
N PRO A 236 0.18 -11.38 -1.09
CA PRO A 236 0.94 -11.87 0.06
C PRO A 236 2.18 -12.67 -0.37
N GLN A 237 3.29 -12.46 0.33
CA GLN A 237 4.58 -13.12 0.11
C GLN A 237 4.73 -14.35 1.03
N ASP A 238 5.70 -15.23 0.73
CA ASP A 238 6.02 -16.40 1.58
C ASP A 238 6.27 -16.01 3.05
N GLU A 239 6.82 -14.82 3.30
CA GLU A 239 7.06 -14.27 4.63
C GLU A 239 5.75 -13.99 5.40
N ASN A 240 4.69 -13.58 4.69
CA ASN A 240 3.34 -13.44 5.26
C ASN A 240 2.76 -14.80 5.65
N GLN A 241 2.96 -15.83 4.81
CA GLN A 241 2.56 -17.20 5.13
C GLN A 241 3.31 -17.75 6.34
N LYS A 242 4.62 -17.48 6.46
CA LYS A 242 5.40 -17.86 7.66
C LYS A 242 4.82 -17.21 8.91
N ALA A 243 4.50 -15.91 8.86
CA ALA A 243 3.88 -15.19 9.98
C ALA A 243 2.51 -15.81 10.36
N TRP A 244 1.70 -16.16 9.37
CA TRP A 244 0.43 -16.87 9.57
C TRP A 244 0.60 -18.24 10.24
N LEU A 245 1.47 -19.10 9.68
CA LEU A 245 1.69 -20.46 10.19
C LEU A 245 2.29 -20.47 11.60
N ALA A 246 3.22 -19.53 11.87
CA ALA A 246 3.83 -19.38 13.19
C ALA A 246 2.79 -19.14 14.30
N VAL A 247 1.70 -18.44 13.98
CA VAL A 247 0.65 -18.10 14.94
C VAL A 247 -0.52 -19.09 14.94
N THR A 248 -0.85 -19.69 13.79
CA THR A 248 -2.02 -20.58 13.65
C THR A 248 -1.72 -22.07 13.86
N GLU A 249 -0.53 -22.56 13.47
CA GLU A 249 -0.23 -24.01 13.49
C GLU A 249 0.74 -24.42 14.61
N GLU A 250 1.75 -23.60 14.89
CA GLU A 250 2.83 -24.00 15.82
C GLU A 250 2.43 -23.90 17.30
N GLY A 251 1.23 -23.42 17.63
CA GLY A 251 0.78 -23.23 19.01
C GLY A 251 1.71 -22.31 19.82
N LYS A 252 2.56 -21.53 19.14
CA LYS A 252 3.35 -20.46 19.72
C LYS A 252 2.36 -19.39 20.14
N ASP A 253 2.00 -19.47 21.42
CA ASP A 253 1.36 -18.45 22.26
C ASP A 253 0.76 -17.29 21.46
N LEU A 254 -0.57 -17.15 21.47
CA LEU A 254 -1.36 -15.97 21.06
C LEU A 254 -1.00 -14.70 21.87
N LYS A 255 0.23 -14.61 22.40
CA LYS A 255 0.85 -13.42 23.00
C LYS A 255 1.03 -12.31 21.98
N ASN A 256 1.07 -12.64 20.68
CA ASN A 256 1.01 -11.64 19.62
C ASN A 256 -0.45 -11.28 19.36
N LYS A 257 -0.74 -9.99 19.12
CA LYS A 257 -2.06 -9.56 18.67
C LYS A 257 -2.38 -10.24 17.33
N PHE A 258 -3.42 -11.05 17.30
CA PHE A 258 -3.85 -11.82 16.12
C PHE A 258 -5.35 -11.66 15.93
N PHE A 259 -5.75 -11.43 14.69
CA PHE A 259 -7.13 -11.25 14.26
C PHE A 259 -7.39 -12.08 13.01
N LYS A 260 -8.54 -12.74 12.91
CA LYS A 260 -8.93 -13.56 11.74
C LYS A 260 -10.45 -13.61 11.56
N LEU A 261 -10.90 -13.36 10.33
CA LEU A 261 -12.23 -13.67 9.82
C LEU A 261 -12.07 -14.41 8.47
N GLU A 262 -12.41 -15.71 8.51
CA GLU A 262 -12.35 -16.79 7.50
C GLU A 262 -11.08 -17.00 6.63
N GLY A 263 -10.57 -18.25 6.59
CA GLY A 263 -10.19 -18.92 5.33
C GLY A 263 -8.87 -18.66 4.59
N PHE A 264 -7.68 -18.64 5.20
CA PHE A 264 -6.44 -18.83 4.40
C PHE A 264 -6.41 -20.27 3.84
N ALA A 265 -6.88 -20.44 2.61
CA ALA A 265 -6.71 -21.70 1.90
C ALA A 265 -5.26 -21.74 1.40
N ASP A 266 -4.46 -22.54 2.09
CA ASP A 266 -3.15 -22.98 1.66
C ASP A 266 -3.18 -23.40 0.19
N ASN A 267 -2.53 -22.61 -0.68
CA ASN A 267 -2.28 -23.00 -2.07
C ASN A 267 -0.99 -23.81 -2.22
N GLY A 268 -0.37 -24.23 -1.12
CA GLY A 268 0.52 -25.38 -1.06
C GLY A 268 1.48 -25.45 -2.22
N LYS A 269 2.48 -24.55 -2.24
CA LYS A 269 3.86 -24.78 -2.72
C LYS A 269 4.70 -23.54 -2.40
N GLU A 270 5.88 -23.78 -1.84
CA GLU A 270 7.05 -22.89 -1.86
C GLU A 270 7.36 -22.51 -3.32
N ARG A 271 6.66 -21.52 -3.90
CA ARG A 271 6.92 -21.09 -5.28
C ARG A 271 7.76 -19.83 -5.32
N PHE A 272 7.74 -19.00 -4.27
CA PHE A 272 8.21 -17.63 -4.39
C PHE A 272 8.91 -17.09 -3.14
N ALA A 273 10.23 -17.29 -3.05
CA ALA A 273 11.04 -16.78 -1.94
C ALA A 273 11.34 -15.29 -2.11
N SER A 274 10.39 -14.41 -1.76
CA SER A 274 10.70 -13.02 -1.42
C SER A 274 11.47 -12.96 -0.10
N ASP A 275 12.39 -12.00 0.00
CA ASP A 275 13.13 -11.64 1.21
C ASP A 275 12.79 -10.21 1.70
N PHE A 276 11.71 -9.65 1.16
CA PHE A 276 11.37 -8.24 1.35
C PHE A 276 11.10 -7.92 2.82
N ILE A 277 10.19 -8.64 3.49
CA ILE A 277 9.84 -8.34 4.89
C ILE A 277 11.05 -8.59 5.81
N ASP A 278 11.76 -9.70 5.60
CA ASP A 278 12.94 -10.10 6.36
C ASP A 278 14.02 -9.02 6.33
N ARG A 279 14.25 -8.41 5.16
CA ARG A 279 15.21 -7.31 5.05
C ARG A 279 14.63 -5.98 5.46
N ALA A 280 13.39 -5.65 5.11
CA ALA A 280 12.76 -4.39 5.49
C ALA A 280 12.60 -4.24 7.01
N LYS A 281 12.48 -5.35 7.76
CA LYS A 281 12.57 -5.37 9.24
C LYS A 281 13.84 -4.71 9.76
N GLU A 282 14.98 -4.97 9.12
CA GLU A 282 16.28 -4.36 9.48
C GLU A 282 16.32 -2.86 9.15
N HIS A 283 15.35 -2.39 8.36
CA HIS A 283 15.14 -1.02 7.90
C HIS A 283 13.87 -0.39 8.53
N ASN A 284 13.59 -0.74 9.79
CA ASN A 284 12.55 -0.12 10.61
C ASN A 284 11.11 -0.23 10.05
N LEU A 285 10.83 -1.30 9.31
CA LEU A 285 9.47 -1.68 8.94
C LEU A 285 8.59 -1.84 10.19
N LYS A 286 7.45 -1.15 10.20
CA LYS A 286 6.45 -1.20 11.28
C LYS A 286 5.24 -2.02 10.86
N ALA A 287 4.85 -1.90 9.60
CA ALA A 287 3.75 -2.69 9.07
C ALA A 287 3.92 -3.03 7.59
N ALA A 288 3.33 -4.13 7.18
CA ALA A 288 3.09 -4.50 5.80
C ALA A 288 1.60 -4.78 5.62
N PHE A 289 0.96 -4.08 4.69
CA PHE A 289 -0.48 -4.20 4.40
C PHE A 289 -0.74 -4.56 2.95
N MET A 290 -1.66 -5.51 2.73
CA MET A 290 -1.92 -6.08 1.40
C MET A 290 -3.37 -6.51 1.19
N GLY A 291 -3.74 -6.98 -0.01
CA GLY A 291 -5.10 -7.44 -0.34
C GLY A 291 -5.15 -8.91 -0.76
N HIS A 292 -5.75 -9.17 -1.92
CA HIS A 292 -5.68 -10.40 -2.72
C HIS A 292 -6.45 -11.61 -2.16
N ALA A 293 -6.44 -11.84 -0.85
CA ALA A 293 -7.08 -13.02 -0.28
C ALA A 293 -8.61 -12.89 -0.16
N HIS A 294 -9.18 -11.73 -0.54
CA HIS A 294 -10.61 -11.44 -0.65
C HIS A 294 -11.46 -11.74 0.59
N ASN A 295 -11.80 -13.00 0.79
CA ASN A 295 -12.70 -13.53 1.81
C ASN A 295 -11.98 -13.87 3.12
N VAL A 296 -10.75 -13.37 3.25
CA VAL A 296 -9.92 -13.46 4.45
C VAL A 296 -9.58 -12.07 4.91
N ASP A 297 -9.85 -11.82 6.18
CA ASP A 297 -9.31 -10.68 6.90
C ASP A 297 -8.48 -11.23 8.05
N TRP A 298 -7.20 -10.90 8.07
CA TRP A 298 -6.35 -11.25 9.20
C TRP A 298 -5.24 -10.23 9.40
N THR A 299 -4.86 -10.06 10.65
CA THR A 299 -3.73 -9.21 11.04
C THR A 299 -2.98 -9.87 12.18
N VAL A 300 -1.65 -9.85 12.11
CA VAL A 300 -0.76 -10.38 13.13
C VAL A 300 0.38 -9.42 13.43
N GLU A 301 0.87 -9.42 14.66
CA GLU A 301 2.23 -8.93 14.94
C GLU A 301 3.22 -10.10 14.88
N TYR A 302 4.20 -10.04 13.99
CA TYR A 302 5.24 -11.05 13.84
C TYR A 302 6.62 -10.40 13.82
N GLU A 303 7.46 -10.78 14.78
CA GLU A 303 8.82 -10.25 14.95
C GLU A 303 8.91 -8.71 14.99
N GLY A 304 7.91 -8.05 15.60
CA GLY A 304 7.86 -6.60 15.75
C GLY A 304 7.32 -5.84 14.53
N VAL A 305 6.79 -6.55 13.53
CA VAL A 305 6.09 -5.98 12.37
C VAL A 305 4.64 -6.41 12.39
N VAL A 306 3.73 -5.47 12.15
CA VAL A 306 2.32 -5.79 11.92
C VAL A 306 2.12 -6.17 10.46
N ILE A 307 1.65 -7.38 10.23
CA ILE A 307 1.35 -7.91 8.90
C ILE A 307 -0.16 -8.09 8.83
N GLY A 308 -0.82 -7.47 7.86
CA GLY A 308 -2.28 -7.57 7.76
C GLY A 308 -2.80 -7.52 6.34
N LEU A 309 -3.89 -8.22 6.11
CA LEU A 309 -4.73 -8.01 4.93
C LEU A 309 -5.66 -6.82 5.19
N GLY A 310 -5.85 -5.99 4.18
CA GLY A 310 -6.91 -5.02 4.14
C GLY A 310 -8.25 -5.72 4.00
N VAL A 311 -9.28 -5.17 4.65
CA VAL A 311 -10.65 -5.65 4.43
C VAL A 311 -11.02 -5.40 2.97
N LYS A 312 -11.45 -6.45 2.26
CA LYS A 312 -11.94 -6.34 0.88
C LYS A 312 -12.97 -5.23 0.75
N THR A 313 -12.79 -4.31 -0.19
CA THR A 313 -13.70 -3.17 -0.35
C THR A 313 -14.83 -3.46 -1.33
N GLY A 314 -14.55 -4.19 -2.42
CA GLY A 314 -15.54 -4.42 -3.46
C GLY A 314 -16.64 -5.40 -3.06
N GLY A 315 -17.89 -5.09 -3.38
CA GLY A 315 -19.00 -6.05 -3.42
C GLY A 315 -19.05 -6.85 -4.71
N GLU A 316 -17.91 -7.07 -5.35
CA GLU A 316 -17.79 -7.79 -6.61
C GLU A 316 -16.82 -8.96 -6.41
N LEU A 317 -17.26 -10.16 -6.82
CA LEU A 317 -16.50 -11.43 -6.78
C LEU A 317 -16.05 -11.88 -5.37
N TYR A 318 -15.99 -13.19 -5.14
CA TYR A 318 -15.41 -13.83 -3.95
C TYR A 318 -15.86 -13.19 -2.61
N TYR A 319 -17.03 -13.59 -2.12
CA TYR A 319 -17.66 -13.02 -0.94
C TYR A 319 -17.59 -14.00 0.23
N ALA A 320 -17.19 -13.50 1.41
CA ALA A 320 -17.43 -14.17 2.68
C ALA A 320 -18.63 -13.51 3.37
N HIS A 321 -19.61 -14.33 3.76
CA HIS A 321 -20.68 -13.91 4.66
C HIS A 321 -20.39 -14.49 6.04
N ILE A 322 -20.16 -13.62 7.01
CA ILE A 322 -19.81 -14.01 8.36
C ILE A 322 -21.10 -14.23 9.15
N ASP A 323 -21.41 -15.50 9.43
CA ASP A 323 -22.48 -15.89 10.36
C ASP A 323 -21.92 -15.94 11.78
N VAL A 324 -22.38 -15.03 12.64
CA VAL A 324 -21.92 -14.96 14.03
C VAL A 324 -22.26 -16.22 14.84
N ASN A 325 -23.16 -17.07 14.34
CA ASN A 325 -23.55 -18.33 14.97
C ASN A 325 -22.80 -19.55 14.39
N SER A 326 -21.80 -19.35 13.54
CA SER A 326 -21.03 -20.46 12.95
C SER A 326 -20.34 -21.33 14.00
N GLU A 327 -20.21 -22.63 13.70
CA GLU A 327 -19.50 -23.59 14.55
C GLU A 327 -17.97 -23.60 14.31
N ASP A 328 -17.46 -22.79 13.37
CA ASP A 328 -16.01 -22.66 13.11
C ASP A 328 -15.30 -22.01 14.31
N LYS A 329 -14.38 -22.74 14.93
CA LYS A 329 -13.70 -22.31 16.16
C LYS A 329 -12.76 -21.12 15.96
N ASP A 330 -12.12 -21.01 14.80
CA ASP A 330 -11.21 -19.91 14.51
C ASP A 330 -12.02 -18.63 14.30
N MET A 331 -13.13 -18.73 13.56
CA MET A 331 -14.03 -17.60 13.36
C MET A 331 -14.68 -17.16 14.67
N GLN A 332 -15.10 -18.09 15.52
CA GLN A 332 -15.64 -17.76 16.85
C GLN A 332 -14.61 -17.08 17.76
N ALA A 333 -13.34 -17.47 17.68
CA ALA A 333 -12.26 -16.80 18.42
C ALA A 333 -12.06 -15.36 17.93
N GLY A 334 -12.06 -15.14 16.60
CA GLY A 334 -12.01 -13.80 16.01
C GLY A 334 -13.21 -12.95 16.43
N LEU A 335 -14.44 -13.43 16.22
CA LEU A 335 -15.67 -12.72 16.59
C LEU A 335 -15.75 -12.36 18.08
N ALA A 336 -15.26 -13.22 18.97
CA ALA A 336 -15.22 -12.91 20.40
C ALA A 336 -14.36 -11.68 20.73
N SER A 337 -13.37 -11.35 19.89
CA SER A 337 -12.53 -10.16 20.03
C SER A 337 -13.11 -8.89 19.38
N THR A 338 -14.07 -9.01 18.47
CA THR A 338 -14.64 -7.86 17.73
C THR A 338 -15.78 -7.16 18.46
N GLY A 339 -16.52 -7.90 19.29
CA GLY A 339 -17.79 -7.42 19.85
C GLY A 339 -18.94 -7.35 18.84
N ILE A 340 -18.76 -7.89 17.63
CA ILE A 340 -19.79 -7.98 16.59
C ILE A 340 -20.81 -9.06 16.98
N THR A 341 -22.09 -8.70 16.96
CA THR A 341 -23.20 -9.59 17.36
C THR A 341 -24.21 -9.85 16.24
N GLU A 342 -24.03 -9.24 15.07
CA GLU A 342 -24.92 -9.35 13.92
C GLU A 342 -24.13 -9.86 12.71
N ASN A 343 -24.82 -10.56 11.80
CA ASN A 343 -24.20 -11.07 10.59
C ASN A 343 -23.77 -9.91 9.68
N PHE A 344 -22.65 -10.10 9.00
CA PHE A 344 -22.08 -9.10 8.09
C PHE A 344 -21.40 -9.77 6.91
N ASP A 345 -21.18 -9.01 5.85
CA ASP A 345 -20.33 -9.44 4.75
C ASP A 345 -18.91 -8.97 5.06
N LEU A 346 -17.90 -9.79 4.77
CA LEU A 346 -16.49 -9.42 4.98
C LEU A 346 -16.06 -8.40 3.91
N MET A 347 -16.61 -7.20 4.04
CA MET A 347 -16.49 -6.10 3.10
C MET A 347 -16.38 -4.77 3.83
N GLY A 348 -15.47 -3.90 3.42
CA GLY A 348 -15.30 -2.58 4.01
C GLY A 348 -13.92 -2.00 3.74
N ALA A 349 -13.21 -1.61 4.80
CA ALA A 349 -11.90 -0.97 4.69
C ALA A 349 -11.06 -1.13 5.94
N SER A 350 -9.77 -0.84 5.83
CA SER A 350 -8.87 -0.73 6.98
C SER A 350 -8.41 0.73 7.15
N LEU A 351 -8.40 1.23 8.38
CA LEU A 351 -7.95 2.57 8.74
C LEU A 351 -6.69 2.47 9.58
N VAL A 352 -5.59 3.05 9.08
CA VAL A 352 -4.33 3.19 9.81
C VAL A 352 -4.17 4.64 10.24
N THR A 353 -4.02 4.87 11.54
CA THR A 353 -3.75 6.21 12.08
C THR A 353 -2.33 6.25 12.63
N LEU A 354 -1.45 7.07 12.03
CA LEU A 354 -0.09 7.28 12.53
C LEU A 354 -0.14 8.19 13.76
N THR A 355 -0.01 7.61 14.95
CA THR A 355 -0.24 8.31 16.23
C THR A 355 1.00 9.01 16.76
N GLY A 356 2.18 8.68 16.24
CA GLY A 356 3.44 9.27 16.66
C GLY A 356 4.54 9.19 15.61
N ARG A 357 5.69 9.78 15.97
CA ARG A 357 6.90 9.86 15.14
C ARG A 357 7.88 8.72 15.40
N ASP A 358 7.57 7.87 16.37
CA ASP A 358 8.39 6.76 16.85
C ASP A 358 8.03 5.43 16.17
N GLY A 359 7.18 5.47 15.15
CA GLY A 359 6.65 4.27 14.50
C GLY A 359 5.35 3.76 15.11
N SER A 360 4.74 4.46 16.07
CA SER A 360 3.44 4.08 16.64
C SER A 360 2.29 4.41 15.70
N PHE A 361 1.37 3.45 15.55
CA PHE A 361 0.12 3.63 14.80
C PHE A 361 -1.00 2.79 15.43
N ASP A 362 -2.25 3.19 15.15
CA ASP A 362 -3.45 2.41 15.41
C ASP A 362 -3.96 1.79 14.09
N LEU A 363 -4.55 0.59 14.18
CA LEU A 363 -5.22 -0.09 13.07
C LEU A 363 -6.66 -0.43 13.49
N GLU A 364 -7.61 -0.04 12.64
CA GLU A 364 -9.03 -0.35 12.81
C GLU A 364 -9.62 -0.88 11.50
N HIS A 365 -10.44 -1.92 11.57
CA HIS A 365 -11.15 -2.50 10.44
C HIS A 365 -12.62 -2.11 10.49
N LEU A 366 -13.16 -1.67 9.35
CA LEU A 366 -14.56 -1.33 9.15
C LEU A 366 -15.23 -2.41 8.30
N TYR A 367 -16.37 -2.91 8.75
CA TYR A 367 -17.18 -3.88 8.00
C TYR A 367 -18.59 -3.36 7.69
N PHE A 368 -19.09 -3.72 6.51
CA PHE A 368 -20.42 -3.43 5.99
C PHE A 368 -21.24 -4.69 5.72
N ASN A 369 -22.56 -4.60 5.82
CA ASN A 369 -23.49 -5.65 5.35
C ASN A 369 -24.17 -5.21 4.05
N GLU A 370 -23.83 -5.83 2.92
CA GLU A 370 -24.37 -5.50 1.60
C GLU A 370 -25.83 -5.96 1.45
N ARG A 371 -26.19 -7.09 2.06
CA ARG A 371 -27.52 -7.73 1.93
C ARG A 371 -28.66 -6.95 2.58
N GLU A 372 -28.36 -6.12 3.57
CA GLU A 372 -29.33 -5.26 4.26
C GLU A 372 -29.20 -3.78 3.86
N ALA A 373 -28.99 -3.53 2.57
CA ALA A 373 -28.87 -2.19 2.01
C ALA A 373 -27.69 -1.36 2.57
N GLY A 374 -26.65 -1.98 3.16
CA GLY A 374 -25.42 -1.29 3.59
C GLY A 374 -25.53 -0.56 4.93
N ASP A 375 -26.40 -1.00 5.84
CA ASP A 375 -26.70 -0.28 7.09
C ASP A 375 -25.87 -0.71 8.31
N PHE A 376 -25.32 -1.93 8.33
CA PHE A 376 -24.45 -2.35 9.44
C PHE A 376 -23.02 -1.85 9.21
N SER A 377 -22.51 -1.02 10.13
CA SER A 377 -21.11 -0.58 10.20
C SER A 377 -20.52 -1.06 11.53
N ALA A 378 -19.51 -1.92 11.50
CA ALA A 378 -18.76 -2.30 12.69
C ALA A 378 -17.30 -1.88 12.57
N TRP A 379 -16.79 -1.25 13.63
CA TRP A 379 -15.38 -0.93 13.78
C TRP A 379 -14.73 -1.91 14.75
N VAL A 380 -13.65 -2.54 14.31
CA VAL A 380 -12.85 -3.47 15.10
C VAL A 380 -11.45 -2.91 15.23
N LYS A 381 -11.04 -2.58 16.45
CA LYS A 381 -9.68 -2.14 16.73
C LYS A 381 -8.77 -3.35 16.97
N TRP A 382 -7.59 -3.33 16.35
CA TRP A 382 -6.55 -4.34 16.53
C TRP A 382 -5.61 -4.04 17.72
#